data_AF-A0A2X3UJV2-F1
#
_entry.id   AF-A0A2X3UJV2-F1
#
_cell.length_a   1.000
_cell.length_b   1.000
_cell.length_c   1.000
_cell.angle_alpha   90.00
_cell.angle_beta   90.00
_cell.angle_gamma   90.00
#
_symmetry.space_group_name_H-M   'P 1'
#
loop_
_entity.id
_entity.type
_entity.pdbx_description
1 polymer ?
#
loop_
_entity_poly.entity_id
_entity_poly.type
_entity_poly.pdbx_seq_one_letter_code
_entity_poly.pdbx_strand_id
1 'polypeptide(L)'
;MEECWQHPYREFQYIAMDYLDKKKKEFRPEDFSKLKELAQTKSWWDSIDQLDRIIGEITFHYPETKDFMRQWSLDEDFWLRRIAIDHQLIRKELTDTDLLAEVICNNFGQTEFFITKAFGWSLRNYSKVNPDWVRDLLITMLVK
;
A
#
# COMPACT_ATOMS: atom_id res chain seq x y z
N MET A 1 7.38 18.52 9.85
CA MET A 1 6.65 17.55 8.99
C MET A 1 5.67 18.32 8.12
N GLU A 2 4.63 18.94 8.71
CA GLU A 2 3.62 19.71 7.96
C GLU A 2 4.23 20.81 7.09
N GLU A 3 5.15 21.61 7.63
CA GLU A 3 5.85 22.66 6.86
C GLU A 3 6.58 22.11 5.63
N CYS A 4 7.24 20.96 5.77
CA CYS A 4 7.91 20.29 4.65
C CYS A 4 6.89 19.74 3.64
N TRP A 5 5.80 19.16 4.12
CA TRP A 5 4.75 18.63 3.24
C TRP A 5 4.07 19.73 2.42
N GLN A 6 3.85 20.90 3.01
CA GLN A 6 3.22 22.03 2.32
C GLN A 6 4.17 22.81 1.40
N HIS A 7 5.49 22.61 1.50
CA HIS A 7 6.46 23.30 0.67
C HIS A 7 6.30 23.02 -0.85
N PRO A 8 6.43 24.00 -1.76
CA PRO A 8 6.19 23.81 -3.19
C PRO A 8 7.16 22.86 -3.91
N TYR A 9 8.41 22.77 -3.46
CA TYR A 9 9.43 21.89 -4.05
C TYR A 9 9.32 20.44 -3.55
N ARG A 10 9.44 19.48 -4.48
CA ARG A 10 9.18 18.05 -4.23
C ARG A 10 10.14 17.44 -3.19
N GLU A 11 11.35 17.97 -3.14
CA GLU A 11 12.43 17.56 -2.25
C GLU A 11 12.05 17.69 -0.77
N PHE A 12 11.15 18.62 -0.43
CA PHE A 12 10.68 18.75 0.94
C PHE A 12 9.69 17.65 1.33
N GLN A 13 8.89 17.12 0.40
CA GLN A 13 8.10 15.92 0.68
C GLN A 13 9.04 14.71 0.86
N TYR A 14 10.12 14.60 0.09
CA TYR A 14 11.13 13.53 0.32
C TYR A 14 11.76 13.64 1.71
N ILE A 15 12.14 14.83 2.15
CA ILE A 15 12.66 15.05 3.52
C ILE A 15 11.62 14.65 4.57
N ALA A 16 10.36 15.02 4.37
CA ALA A 16 9.27 14.63 5.26
C ALA A 16 9.12 13.11 5.31
N MET A 17 9.14 12.44 4.16
CA MET A 17 9.03 10.99 4.07
C MET A 17 10.23 10.26 4.71
N ASP A 18 11.46 10.74 4.53
CA ASP A 18 12.64 10.20 5.20
C ASP A 18 12.54 10.32 6.72
N TYR A 19 11.96 11.41 7.21
CA TYR A 19 11.67 11.56 8.64
C TYR A 19 10.61 10.55 9.11
N LEU A 20 9.51 10.39 8.37
CA LEU A 20 8.46 9.41 8.70
C LEU A 20 8.99 7.97 8.69
N ASP A 21 9.84 7.60 7.71
CA ASP A 21 10.42 6.25 7.64
C ASP A 21 11.33 5.94 8.84
N LYS A 22 12.13 6.92 9.30
CA LYS A 22 12.93 6.80 10.53
C LYS A 22 12.07 6.61 11.77
N LYS A 23 10.86 7.18 11.75
CA LYS A 23 9.89 7.17 12.85
C LYS A 23 8.84 6.06 12.75
N LYS A 24 8.86 5.23 11.72
CA LYS A 24 7.75 4.31 11.42
C LYS A 24 7.35 3.33 12.53
N LYS A 25 8.30 2.97 13.41
CA LYS A 25 8.05 2.09 14.57
C LYS A 25 7.33 2.79 15.73
N GLU A 26 7.29 4.12 15.72
CA GLU A 26 6.61 4.94 16.71
C GLU A 26 5.14 5.15 16.37
N PHE A 27 4.73 4.97 15.11
CA PHE A 27 3.33 5.12 14.70
C PHE A 27 2.41 4.07 15.30
N ARG A 28 1.16 4.46 15.45
CA ARG A 28 0.06 3.70 16.04
C ARG A 28 -1.17 3.73 15.12
N PRO A 29 -2.17 2.87 15.36
CA PRO A 29 -3.42 2.87 14.59
C PRO A 29 -4.07 4.25 14.44
N GLU A 30 -3.97 5.11 15.46
CA GLU A 30 -4.58 6.44 15.47
C GLU A 30 -3.98 7.39 14.42
N ASP A 31 -2.74 7.14 13.97
CA ASP A 31 -2.03 7.96 12.98
C ASP A 31 -2.52 7.75 11.54
N PHE A 32 -3.34 6.72 11.28
CA PHE A 32 -3.85 6.42 9.94
C PHE A 32 -4.60 7.59 9.31
N SER A 33 -5.33 8.38 10.11
CA SER A 33 -6.04 9.55 9.62
C SER A 33 -5.09 10.58 9.00
N LYS A 34 -3.95 10.83 9.64
CA LYS A 34 -2.93 11.75 9.14
C LYS A 34 -2.17 11.15 7.96
N LEU A 35 -1.84 9.86 8.00
CA LEU A 35 -1.19 9.19 6.86
C LEU A 35 -2.08 9.16 5.62
N LYS A 36 -3.39 8.98 5.79
CA LYS A 36 -4.38 9.13 4.73
C LYS A 36 -4.33 10.55 4.15
N GLU A 37 -4.37 11.59 4.99
CA GLU A 37 -4.27 12.99 4.52
C GLU A 37 -2.99 13.24 3.69
N LEU A 38 -1.84 12.69 4.10
CA LEU A 38 -0.61 12.78 3.33
C LEU A 38 -0.74 12.03 1.99
N ALA A 39 -1.29 10.82 1.98
CA ALA A 39 -1.52 10.06 0.75
C ALA A 39 -2.45 10.80 -0.24
N GLN A 40 -3.36 11.63 0.24
CA GLN A 40 -4.33 12.38 -0.57
C GLN A 40 -3.88 13.81 -0.93
N THR A 41 -2.71 14.25 -0.45
CA THR A 41 -2.18 15.58 -0.72
C THR A 41 -0.81 15.52 -1.39
N LYS A 42 -0.67 16.21 -2.53
CA LYS A 42 0.54 16.13 -3.39
C LYS A 42 0.89 14.70 -3.79
N SER A 43 -0.14 13.91 -4.08
CA SER A 43 -0.04 12.48 -4.36
C SER A 43 0.66 12.24 -5.69
N TRP A 44 1.68 11.40 -5.65
CA TRP A 44 2.34 10.83 -6.82
C TRP A 44 3.08 9.55 -6.41
N TRP A 45 3.42 8.70 -7.37
CA TRP A 45 3.91 7.34 -7.09
C TRP A 45 5.14 7.31 -6.18
N ASP A 46 6.02 8.30 -6.27
CA ASP A 46 7.24 8.46 -5.48
C ASP A 46 6.96 8.62 -3.98
N SER A 47 5.95 9.39 -3.57
CA SER A 47 5.58 9.50 -2.15
C SER A 47 4.70 8.33 -1.70
N ILE A 48 3.83 7.85 -2.58
CA ILE A 48 2.89 6.77 -2.26
C ILE A 48 3.64 5.45 -2.02
N ASP A 49 4.65 5.13 -2.82
CA ASP A 49 5.46 3.90 -2.69
C ASP A 49 6.36 3.90 -1.44
N GLN A 50 6.51 5.04 -0.78
CA GLN A 50 7.19 5.12 0.52
C GLN A 50 6.16 5.13 1.67
N LEU A 51 4.98 5.71 1.46
CA LEU A 51 3.85 5.63 2.41
C LEU A 51 3.36 4.18 2.56
N ASP A 52 3.30 3.39 1.48
CA ASP A 52 2.89 1.98 1.57
C ASP A 52 3.76 1.16 2.53
N ARG A 53 5.06 1.46 2.62
CA ARG A 53 6.01 0.78 3.50
C ARG A 53 5.82 1.21 4.94
N ILE A 54 5.56 2.50 5.16
CA ILE A 54 5.30 3.04 6.49
C ILE A 54 3.98 2.46 7.02
N ILE A 55 2.92 2.53 6.23
CA ILE A 55 1.58 2.02 6.57
C ILE A 55 1.59 0.51 6.69
N GLY A 56 2.33 -0.18 5.83
CA GLY A 56 2.58 -1.61 5.90
C GLY A 56 3.32 -2.02 7.16
N GLU A 57 4.22 -1.18 7.71
CA GLU A 57 4.86 -1.42 9.01
C GLU A 57 3.86 -1.34 10.15
N ILE A 58 2.99 -0.33 10.15
CA ILE A 58 1.95 -0.23 11.18
C ILE A 58 0.98 -1.42 11.08
N THR A 59 0.54 -1.76 9.86
CA THR A 59 -0.39 -2.87 9.61
C THR A 59 0.15 -4.22 10.03
N PHE A 60 1.46 -4.41 9.94
CA PHE A 60 2.10 -5.62 10.39
C PHE A 60 2.13 -5.78 11.92
N HIS A 61 2.32 -4.69 12.66
CA HIS A 61 2.36 -4.72 14.13
C HIS A 61 0.98 -4.60 14.78
N TYR A 62 0.01 -4.01 14.08
CA TYR A 62 -1.36 -3.75 14.57
C TYR A 62 -2.39 -4.39 13.62
N PRO A 63 -2.71 -5.69 13.78
CA PRO A 63 -3.60 -6.42 12.88
C PRO A 63 -5.00 -5.81 12.72
N GLU A 64 -5.50 -5.07 13.71
CA GLU A 64 -6.76 -4.32 13.66
C GLU A 64 -6.80 -3.28 12.53
N THR A 65 -5.63 -2.80 12.09
CA THR A 65 -5.54 -1.83 10.99
C THR A 65 -5.67 -2.45 9.60
N LYS A 66 -5.71 -3.79 9.49
CA LYS A 66 -6.00 -4.49 8.23
C LYS A 66 -7.35 -4.10 7.64
N ASP A 67 -8.32 -3.72 8.49
CA ASP A 67 -9.62 -3.24 8.03
C ASP A 67 -9.52 -1.92 7.27
N PHE A 68 -8.53 -1.07 7.56
CA PHE A 68 -8.25 0.09 6.73
C PHE A 68 -7.76 -0.32 5.34
N MET A 69 -6.92 -1.36 5.21
CA MET A 69 -6.46 -1.84 3.90
C MET A 69 -7.62 -2.41 3.08
N ARG A 70 -8.54 -3.14 3.72
CA ARG A 70 -9.78 -3.60 3.06
C ARG A 70 -10.61 -2.42 2.57
N GLN A 71 -10.87 -1.45 3.43
CA GLN A 71 -11.63 -0.24 3.07
C GLN A 71 -10.94 0.54 1.95
N TRP A 72 -9.64 0.77 2.08
CA TRP A 72 -8.87 1.54 1.10
C TRP A 72 -8.74 0.85 -0.24
N SER A 73 -8.80 -0.48 -0.30
CA SER A 73 -8.83 -1.22 -1.56
C SER A 73 -10.09 -0.96 -2.39
N LEU A 74 -11.14 -0.37 -1.80
CA LEU A 74 -12.41 0.01 -2.41
C LEU A 74 -12.61 1.54 -2.47
N ASP A 75 -11.68 2.34 -1.94
CA ASP A 75 -11.80 3.81 -1.89
C ASP A 75 -11.79 4.39 -3.31
N GLU A 76 -12.45 5.53 -3.53
CA GLU A 76 -12.49 6.21 -4.84
C GLU A 76 -11.11 6.74 -5.23
N ASP A 77 -10.30 7.13 -4.25
CA ASP A 77 -8.92 7.56 -4.45
C ASP A 77 -8.02 6.36 -4.75
N PHE A 78 -7.55 6.29 -6.00
CA PHE A 78 -6.72 5.18 -6.44
C PHE A 78 -5.34 5.16 -5.76
N TRP A 79 -4.87 6.27 -5.17
CA TRP A 79 -3.61 6.24 -4.40
C TRP A 79 -3.76 5.45 -3.09
N LEU A 80 -4.94 5.50 -2.46
CA LEU A 80 -5.25 4.66 -1.30
C LEU A 80 -5.39 3.19 -1.69
N ARG A 81 -6.02 2.91 -2.84
CA ARG A 81 -6.07 1.55 -3.40
C ARG A 81 -4.66 1.02 -3.69
N ARG A 82 -3.76 1.84 -4.26
CA ARG A 82 -2.36 1.49 -4.49
C ARG A 82 -1.64 1.12 -3.19
N ILE A 83 -1.80 1.93 -2.13
CA ILE A 83 -1.23 1.62 -0.81
C ILE A 83 -1.76 0.27 -0.32
N ALA A 84 -3.06 0.03 -0.40
CA ALA A 84 -3.64 -1.25 0.02
C ALA A 84 -3.03 -2.43 -0.76
N ILE A 85 -2.77 -2.30 -2.06
CA ILE A 85 -2.17 -3.36 -2.89
C ILE A 85 -0.71 -3.64 -2.50
N ASP A 86 0.07 -2.60 -2.21
CA ASP A 86 1.53 -2.68 -2.07
C ASP A 86 2.03 -2.74 -0.60
N HIS A 87 1.19 -2.49 0.40
CA HIS A 87 1.62 -2.43 1.82
C HIS A 87 2.32 -3.69 2.36
N GLN A 88 2.14 -4.85 1.71
CA GLN A 88 2.75 -6.13 2.11
C GLN A 88 4.06 -6.47 1.35
N LEU A 89 4.54 -5.63 0.43
CA LEU A 89 5.64 -5.95 -0.51
C LEU A 89 6.93 -6.48 0.11
N ILE A 90 7.20 -6.20 1.39
CA ILE A 90 8.44 -6.61 2.09
C ILE A 90 8.23 -7.76 3.08
N ARG A 91 7.01 -8.30 3.19
CA ARG A 91 6.64 -9.28 4.23
C ARG A 91 7.09 -10.70 3.96
N LYS A 92 7.35 -11.05 2.70
CA LYS A 92 7.80 -12.38 2.27
C LYS A 92 6.91 -13.49 2.83
N GLU A 93 7.46 -14.44 3.59
CA GLU A 93 6.74 -15.56 4.21
C GLU A 93 5.65 -15.12 5.19
N LEU A 94 5.73 -13.88 5.68
CA LEU A 94 4.76 -13.28 6.60
C LEU A 94 3.65 -12.51 5.89
N THR A 95 3.57 -12.60 4.55
CA THR A 95 2.48 -11.99 3.79
C THR A 95 1.17 -12.65 4.16
N ASP A 96 0.17 -11.85 4.53
CA ASP A 96 -1.21 -12.31 4.71
C ASP A 96 -1.84 -12.50 3.34
N THR A 97 -1.85 -13.75 2.88
CA THR A 97 -2.37 -14.12 1.56
C THR A 97 -3.86 -13.89 1.43
N ASP A 98 -4.63 -14.03 2.51
CA ASP A 98 -6.08 -13.84 2.45
C ASP A 98 -6.40 -12.36 2.21
N LEU A 99 -5.75 -11.47 2.96
CA LEU A 99 -5.86 -10.03 2.75
C LEU A 99 -5.31 -9.62 1.38
N LEU A 100 -4.18 -10.19 0.94
CA LEU A 100 -3.63 -9.89 -0.37
C LEU A 100 -4.61 -10.27 -1.49
N ALA A 101 -5.18 -11.48 -1.45
CA ALA A 101 -6.16 -11.93 -2.43
C ALA A 101 -7.41 -11.04 -2.45
N GLU A 102 -7.93 -10.66 -1.28
CA GLU A 102 -9.08 -9.77 -1.14
C GLU A 102 -8.82 -8.42 -1.82
N VAL A 103 -7.70 -7.75 -1.47
CA VAL A 103 -7.33 -6.45 -2.04
C VAL A 103 -7.11 -6.52 -3.56
N ILE A 104 -6.44 -7.58 -4.02
CA ILE A 104 -6.18 -7.84 -5.44
C ILE A 104 -7.49 -8.07 -6.21
N CYS A 105 -8.45 -8.80 -5.64
CA CYS A 105 -9.76 -9.03 -6.25
C CYS A 105 -10.60 -7.75 -6.31
N ASN A 106 -10.58 -6.92 -5.26
CA ASN A 106 -11.29 -5.63 -5.23
C ASN A 106 -10.81 -4.67 -6.34
N ASN A 107 -9.57 -4.85 -6.80
CA ASN A 107 -8.95 -4.02 -7.83
C ASN A 107 -8.82 -4.72 -9.20
N PHE A 108 -9.40 -5.90 -9.35
CA PHE A 108 -9.37 -6.62 -10.62
C PHE A 108 -10.23 -5.90 -11.67
N GLY A 109 -9.77 -5.88 -12.92
CA GLY A 109 -10.47 -5.21 -14.02
C GLY A 109 -10.33 -3.68 -14.05
N GLN A 110 -9.63 -3.07 -13.10
CA GLN A 110 -9.35 -1.64 -13.09
C GLN A 110 -8.39 -1.25 -14.22
N THR A 111 -8.63 -0.09 -14.86
CA THR A 111 -7.83 0.39 -15.99
C THR A 111 -6.80 1.46 -15.62
N GLU A 112 -6.79 1.92 -14.36
CA GLU A 112 -5.83 2.92 -13.89
C GLU A 112 -4.40 2.37 -13.96
N PHE A 113 -3.50 3.12 -14.59
CA PHE A 113 -2.12 2.71 -14.85
C PHE A 113 -1.39 2.37 -13.55
N PHE A 114 -1.52 3.21 -12.52
CA PHE A 114 -0.82 2.98 -11.26
C PHE A 114 -1.38 1.79 -10.47
N ILE A 115 -2.66 1.46 -10.63
CA ILE A 115 -3.28 0.27 -10.01
C ILE A 115 -2.81 -1.00 -10.71
N THR A 116 -2.87 -1.04 -12.05
CA THR A 116 -2.41 -2.20 -12.82
C THR A 116 -0.92 -2.50 -12.60
N LYS A 117 -0.11 -1.46 -12.39
CA LYS A 117 1.30 -1.61 -11.99
C LYS A 117 1.48 -2.16 -10.58
N ALA A 118 0.76 -1.62 -9.60
CA ALA A 118 0.78 -2.12 -8.21
C ALA A 118 0.41 -3.61 -8.16
N PHE A 119 -0.68 -3.98 -8.84
CA PHE A 119 -1.13 -5.37 -8.98
C PHE A 119 0.00 -6.29 -9.48
N GLY A 120 0.61 -5.91 -10.60
CA GLY A 120 1.69 -6.69 -11.19
C GLY A 120 2.93 -6.75 -10.30
N TRP A 121 3.25 -5.67 -9.58
CA TRP A 121 4.37 -5.64 -8.64
C TRP A 121 4.14 -6.51 -7.42
N SER A 122 2.97 -6.42 -6.80
CA SER A 122 2.59 -7.19 -5.62
C SER A 122 2.65 -8.69 -5.91
N LEU A 123 2.03 -9.14 -7.02
CA LEU A 123 2.08 -10.55 -7.43
C LEU A 123 3.47 -11.02 -7.85
N ARG A 124 4.22 -10.21 -8.64
CA ARG A 124 5.60 -10.54 -9.04
C ARG A 124 6.54 -10.60 -7.83
N ASN A 125 6.31 -9.76 -6.82
CA ASN A 125 7.09 -9.79 -5.59
C ASN A 125 6.82 -11.09 -4.85
N TYR A 126 5.54 -11.38 -4.58
CA TYR A 126 5.15 -12.55 -3.80
C TYR A 126 5.41 -13.87 -4.51
N SER A 127 5.43 -13.91 -5.84
CA SER A 127 5.78 -15.11 -6.61
C SER A 127 7.21 -15.59 -6.36
N LYS A 128 8.09 -14.75 -5.81
CA LYS A 128 9.44 -15.14 -5.39
C LYS A 128 9.45 -15.97 -4.10
N VAL A 129 8.34 -15.94 -3.35
CA VAL A 129 8.15 -16.66 -2.09
C VAL A 129 7.21 -17.84 -2.31
N ASN A 130 6.06 -17.61 -2.93
CA ASN A 130 5.06 -18.64 -3.20
C ASN A 130 4.52 -18.52 -4.63
N PRO A 131 5.24 -19.04 -5.64
CA PRO A 131 4.81 -18.96 -7.03
C PRO A 131 3.54 -19.77 -7.32
N ASP A 132 3.32 -20.88 -6.62
CA ASP A 132 2.14 -21.72 -6.79
C ASP A 132 0.86 -20.97 -6.36
N TRP A 133 0.89 -20.31 -5.20
CA TRP A 133 -0.22 -19.49 -4.74
C TRP A 133 -0.57 -18.36 -5.73
N VAL A 134 0.45 -17.68 -6.28
CA VAL A 134 0.22 -16.60 -7.26
C VAL A 134 -0.41 -17.16 -8.54
N ARG A 135 0.06 -18.32 -9.03
CA ARG A 135 -0.53 -18.98 -10.20
C ARG A 135 -2.00 -19.34 -9.94
N ASP A 136 -2.29 -19.95 -8.81
CA ASP A 136 -3.63 -20.44 -8.48
C ASP A 136 -4.62 -19.28 -8.28
N LEU A 137 -4.16 -18.17 -7.69
CA LEU A 137 -4.94 -16.93 -7.61
C LEU A 137 -5.27 -16.38 -9.01
N LEU A 138 -4.28 -16.28 -9.90
CA LEU A 138 -4.48 -15.77 -11.26
C LEU A 138 -5.46 -16.64 -12.06
N ILE A 139 -5.36 -17.97 -11.94
CA ILE A 139 -6.32 -18.90 -12.57
C ILE A 139 -7.73 -18.66 -12.02
N THR A 140 -7.87 -18.55 -10.70
CA THR A 140 -9.17 -18.32 -10.05
C THR A 140 -9.82 -17.01 -10.51
N MET A 141 -9.02 -15.96 -10.70
CA MET A 141 -9.50 -14.65 -11.16
C MET A 141 -9.92 -14.64 -12.63
N LEU A 142 -9.38 -15.52 -13.47
CA LEU A 142 -9.75 -15.63 -14.89
C LEU A 142 -11.04 -16.43 -15.13
N VAL A 143 -11.48 -17.22 -14.15
CA VAL A 143 -12.68 -18.06 -14.23
C VAL A 143 -13.91 -17.40 -13.59
N LYS A 144 -13.73 -16.24 -12.95
CA LYS A 144 -14.80 -15.37 -12.43
C LYS A 144 -15.08 -14.24 -13.42
#